data_AF-A0A6P0IQZ3-F1
#
_entry.id   AF-A0A6P0IQZ3-F1
#
_cell.length_a   1.000
_cell.length_b   1.000
_cell.length_c   1.000
_cell.angle_alpha   90.00
_cell.angle_beta   90.00
_cell.angle_gamma   90.00
#
_symmetry.space_group_name_H-M   'P 1'
#
loop_
_entity.id
_entity.type
_entity.pdbx_description
1 polymer ?
#
loop_
_entity_poly.entity_id
_entity_poly.type
_entity_poly.pdbx_seq_one_letter_code
_entity_poly.pdbx_strand_id
1 'polypeptide(L)'
;ENAAIFISGYTDEESPGRLLQSIKTGDTIELDGKPITVKAQIKRFNLSAHTDKVGLGQVINKVKPKHLVLIHGELEALHQVARSGDNQSLFYIHIPAVGDKIELGVAPEQLSRQQIAKIQQPQEFDVMVETFGTDAWLRVPEEVVEKDPRWQTLSISGIIKARWDGVNLKLAPMQPEMIIQEEEIEAGLKSGKDCCAVCQFFSGRFCESPDSPLFERRVDPLAICDQFQSKVQDMSTLDTDLLLAEEVDY
;
A
#
# COMPACT_ATOMS: atom_id res chain seq x y z
N GLU A 1 5.34 42.22 2.24
CA GLU A 1 4.65 41.54 1.13
C GLU A 1 5.25 40.18 0.75
N ASN A 2 6.38 39.75 1.36
CA ASN A 2 7.02 38.45 1.07
C ASN A 2 7.05 37.50 2.28
N ALA A 3 6.06 37.56 3.17
CA ALA A 3 5.99 36.65 4.32
C ALA A 3 5.41 35.30 3.87
N ALA A 4 5.99 34.20 4.35
CA ALA A 4 5.46 32.87 4.15
C ALA A 4 5.47 32.09 5.47
N ILE A 5 4.43 31.29 5.68
CA ILE A 5 4.29 30.36 6.80
C ILE A 5 4.37 28.96 6.24
N PHE A 6 5.34 28.19 6.71
CA PHE A 6 5.54 26.80 6.33
C PHE A 6 5.24 25.91 7.52
N ILE A 7 4.25 25.03 7.37
CA ILE A 7 3.87 24.06 8.41
C ILE A 7 4.52 22.73 8.05
N SER A 8 5.42 22.24 8.91
CA SER A 8 6.24 21.05 8.65
C SER A 8 5.70 19.74 9.25
N GLY A 9 4.72 19.82 10.15
CA GLY A 9 4.26 18.68 10.96
C GLY A 9 2.75 18.48 10.94
N TYR A 10 2.30 17.41 11.60
CA TYR A 10 0.88 17.18 11.85
C TYR A 10 0.34 18.25 12.80
N THR A 11 -0.81 18.82 12.44
CA THR A 11 -1.57 19.72 13.31
C THR A 11 -2.87 19.04 13.65
N ASP A 12 -3.16 18.94 14.93
CA ASP A 12 -4.42 18.42 15.43
C ASP A 12 -5.61 19.24 14.87
N GLU A 13 -6.74 18.59 14.65
CA GLU A 13 -7.91 19.19 14.01
C GLU A 13 -8.51 20.33 14.82
N GLU A 14 -8.40 20.25 16.15
CA GLU A 14 -8.86 21.28 17.08
C GLU A 14 -7.85 22.43 17.25
N SER A 15 -6.66 22.31 16.66
CA SER A 15 -5.62 23.33 16.82
C SER A 15 -5.84 24.54 15.91
N PRO A 16 -5.43 25.75 16.33
CA PRO A 16 -5.40 26.92 15.44
C PRO A 16 -4.53 26.71 14.19
N GLY A 17 -3.57 25.77 14.26
CA GLY A 17 -2.75 25.37 13.12
C GLY A 17 -3.55 24.71 12.00
N ARG A 18 -4.65 24.00 12.31
CA ARG A 18 -5.55 23.41 11.31
C ARG A 18 -6.27 24.50 10.51
N LEU A 19 -6.73 25.55 11.19
CA LEU A 19 -7.34 26.71 10.55
C LEU A 19 -6.36 27.34 9.56
N LEU A 20 -5.10 27.56 9.97
CA LEU A 20 -4.04 28.08 9.10
C LEU A 20 -3.80 27.22 7.86
N GLN A 21 -3.92 25.89 7.94
CA GLN A 21 -3.78 25.02 6.77
C GLN A 21 -4.92 25.16 5.75
N SER A 22 -6.11 25.56 6.19
CA SER A 22 -7.28 25.75 5.30
C SER A 22 -7.33 27.13 4.63
N ILE A 23 -6.58 28.10 5.16
CA ILE A 23 -6.57 29.50 4.74
C ILE A 23 -5.71 29.70 3.50
N LYS A 24 -6.23 30.48 2.54
CA LYS A 24 -5.52 30.92 1.35
C LYS A 24 -5.10 32.38 1.46
N THR A 25 -4.06 32.76 0.71
CA THR A 25 -3.69 34.17 0.56
C THR A 25 -4.89 34.95 0.02
N GLY A 26 -5.29 36.01 0.72
CA GLY A 26 -6.46 36.83 0.42
C GLY A 26 -7.67 36.58 1.31
N ASP A 27 -7.71 35.47 2.06
CA ASP A 27 -8.79 35.20 3.01
C ASP A 27 -8.75 36.18 4.18
N THR A 28 -9.92 36.46 4.76
CA THR A 28 -10.04 37.29 5.97
C THR A 28 -10.33 36.41 7.16
N ILE A 29 -9.51 36.54 8.20
CA ILE A 29 -9.59 35.73 9.42
C ILE A 29 -9.76 36.64 10.62
N GLU A 30 -10.43 36.16 11.66
CA GLU A 30 -10.56 36.90 12.91
C GLU A 30 -9.47 36.45 13.89
N LEU A 31 -8.64 37.41 14.32
CA LEU A 31 -7.56 37.20 15.29
C LEU A 31 -7.74 38.25 16.39
N ASP A 32 -7.92 37.79 17.63
CA ASP A 32 -8.19 38.64 18.79
C ASP A 32 -9.33 39.68 18.58
N GLY A 33 -10.41 39.24 17.93
CA GLY A 33 -11.58 40.09 17.65
C GLY A 33 -11.37 41.10 16.51
N LYS A 34 -10.29 40.99 15.74
CA LYS A 34 -9.98 41.89 14.62
C LYS A 34 -9.94 41.11 13.30
N PRO A 35 -10.66 41.56 12.27
CA PRO A 35 -10.54 40.98 10.94
C PRO A 35 -9.19 41.35 10.32
N ILE A 36 -8.41 40.34 9.95
CA ILE A 36 -7.10 40.46 9.33
C ILE A 36 -7.14 39.75 7.97
N THR A 37 -6.74 40.46 6.91
CA THR A 37 -6.55 39.86 5.60
C THR A 37 -5.19 39.18 5.51
N VAL A 38 -5.19 37.90 5.15
CA VAL A 38 -4.00 37.08 5.08
C VAL A 38 -3.21 37.42 3.82
N LYS A 39 -2.06 38.07 3.99
CA LYS A 39 -1.13 38.43 2.91
C LYS A 39 0.05 37.46 2.76
N ALA A 40 0.24 36.57 3.73
CA ALA A 40 1.34 35.62 3.74
C ALA A 40 0.99 34.38 2.89
N GLN A 41 1.98 33.81 2.20
CA GLN A 41 1.81 32.50 1.58
C GLN A 41 1.83 31.42 2.65
N ILE A 42 0.79 30.60 2.74
CA ILE A 42 0.76 29.45 3.64
C ILE A 42 0.99 28.20 2.80
N LYS A 43 2.01 27.43 3.16
CA LYS A 43 2.33 26.14 2.52
C LYS A 43 2.59 25.09 3.59
N ARG A 44 2.29 23.84 3.26
CA ARG A 44 2.56 22.70 4.12
C ARG A 44 3.62 21.81 3.48
N PHE A 45 4.57 21.37 4.28
CA PHE A 45 5.51 20.30 3.95
C PHE A 45 5.34 19.21 4.98
N ASN A 46 5.28 17.94 4.59
CA ASN A 46 5.22 16.84 5.55
C ASN A 46 6.64 16.36 5.84
N LEU A 47 7.27 16.90 6.88
CA LEU A 47 8.51 16.41 7.47
C LEU A 47 8.19 15.60 8.73
N SER A 48 7.31 14.61 8.61
CA SER A 48 6.99 13.74 9.74
C SER A 48 8.09 12.69 9.90
N ALA A 49 8.62 12.55 11.12
CA ALA A 49 9.39 11.35 11.51
C ALA A 49 8.49 10.11 11.70
N HIS A 50 7.21 10.21 11.32
CA HIS A 50 6.26 9.10 11.39
C HIS A 50 6.47 8.18 10.20
N THR A 51 6.37 6.89 10.46
CA THR A 51 6.39 5.87 9.41
C THR A 51 5.19 6.07 8.48
N ASP A 52 5.45 6.06 7.18
CA ASP A 52 4.41 6.11 6.16
C ASP A 52 3.66 4.76 6.07
N LYS A 53 2.60 4.74 5.25
CA LYS A 53 1.79 3.53 5.03
C LYS A 53 2.63 2.34 4.56
N VAL A 54 3.65 2.60 3.73
CA VAL A 54 4.53 1.57 3.17
C VAL A 54 5.40 0.96 4.26
N GLY A 55 6.10 1.79 5.04
CA GLY A 55 6.95 1.32 6.14
C GLY A 55 6.15 0.60 7.22
N LEU A 56 4.95 1.09 7.57
CA LEU A 56 4.09 0.42 8.53
C LEU A 56 3.65 -0.96 8.02
N GLY A 57 3.26 -1.04 6.75
CA GLY A 57 2.93 -2.31 6.09
C GLY A 57 4.11 -3.29 6.07
N GLN A 58 5.32 -2.80 5.81
CA GLN A 58 6.54 -3.63 5.85
C GLN A 58 6.80 -4.21 7.24
N VAL A 59 6.64 -3.40 8.30
CA VAL A 59 6.80 -3.87 9.69
C VAL A 59 5.75 -4.93 10.02
N ILE A 60 4.47 -4.68 9.71
CA ILE A 60 3.38 -5.63 9.94
C ILE A 60 3.66 -6.96 9.21
N ASN A 61 4.05 -6.89 7.94
CA ASN A 61 4.34 -8.08 7.12
C ASN A 61 5.57 -8.86 7.61
N LYS A 62 6.58 -8.17 8.17
CA LYS A 62 7.78 -8.81 8.71
C LYS A 62 7.52 -9.46 10.06
N VAL A 63 6.75 -8.81 10.92
CA VAL A 63 6.44 -9.31 12.27
C VAL A 63 5.38 -10.42 12.22
N LYS A 64 4.45 -10.37 11.27
CA LYS A 64 3.28 -11.27 11.15
C LYS A 64 2.56 -11.47 12.51
N PRO A 65 2.07 -10.40 13.15
CA PRO A 65 1.54 -10.48 14.51
C PRO A 65 0.18 -11.19 14.56
N LYS A 66 -0.06 -12.05 15.55
CA LYS A 66 -1.40 -12.66 15.72
C LYS A 66 -2.49 -11.63 16.07
N HIS A 67 -2.13 -10.61 16.85
CA HIS A 67 -3.01 -9.48 17.20
C HIS A 67 -2.39 -8.17 16.71
N LEU A 68 -3.14 -7.40 15.94
CA LEU A 68 -2.75 -6.07 15.46
C LEU A 68 -3.62 -5.02 16.13
N VAL A 69 -3.04 -4.25 17.06
CA VAL A 69 -3.76 -3.18 17.79
C VAL A 69 -3.37 -1.83 17.18
N LEU A 70 -4.35 -1.13 16.62
CA LEU A 70 -4.15 0.14 15.93
C LEU A 70 -4.69 1.29 16.81
N ILE A 71 -3.80 2.20 17.18
CA ILE A 71 -4.06 3.35 18.07
C ILE A 71 -3.33 4.60 17.54
N HIS A 72 -3.56 5.75 18.17
CA HIS A 72 -2.88 7.02 17.85
C HIS A 72 -2.93 7.38 16.36
N GLY A 73 -4.14 7.40 15.81
CA GLY A 73 -4.40 7.88 14.45
C GLY A 73 -5.87 8.26 14.30
N GLU A 74 -6.17 9.01 13.26
CA GLU A 74 -7.54 9.29 12.88
C GLU A 74 -8.27 7.98 12.52
N LEU A 75 -9.54 7.87 12.89
CA LEU A 75 -10.31 6.63 12.78
C LEU A 75 -10.30 6.08 11.34
N GLU A 76 -10.43 6.94 10.34
CA GLU A 76 -10.38 6.55 8.93
C GLU A 76 -9.00 5.99 8.56
N ALA A 77 -7.91 6.63 9.00
CA ALA A 77 -6.56 6.14 8.75
C ALA A 77 -6.31 4.77 9.40
N LEU A 78 -6.81 4.55 10.62
CA LEU A 78 -6.72 3.25 11.30
C LEU A 78 -7.52 2.17 10.54
N HIS A 79 -8.72 2.50 10.04
CA HIS A 79 -9.50 1.59 9.22
C HIS A 79 -8.83 1.28 7.88
N GLN A 80 -8.15 2.24 7.26
CA GLN A 80 -7.38 2.01 6.04
C GLN A 80 -6.23 1.04 6.26
N VAL A 81 -5.48 1.17 7.36
CA VAL A 81 -4.43 0.20 7.74
C VAL A 81 -5.04 -1.17 8.05
N ALA A 82 -6.20 -1.21 8.73
CA ALA A 82 -6.89 -2.46 9.00
C ALA A 82 -7.29 -3.19 7.71
N ARG A 83 -7.74 -2.45 6.68
CA ARG A 83 -8.17 -2.96 5.38
C ARG A 83 -7.04 -3.14 4.37
N SER A 84 -5.82 -2.74 4.71
CA SER A 84 -4.70 -2.80 3.76
C SER A 84 -4.21 -4.23 3.57
N GLY A 85 -4.03 -4.62 2.31
CA GLY A 85 -3.55 -5.97 1.97
C GLY A 85 -4.44 -7.06 2.57
N ASP A 86 -3.81 -8.10 3.10
CA ASP A 86 -4.51 -9.26 3.64
C ASP A 86 -4.71 -9.18 5.17
N ASN A 87 -4.44 -8.03 5.80
CA ASN A 87 -4.40 -7.86 7.25
C ASN A 87 -5.66 -8.44 7.95
N GLN A 88 -6.86 -8.18 7.43
CA GLN A 88 -8.12 -8.66 8.01
C GLN A 88 -8.27 -10.19 8.01
N SER A 89 -7.56 -10.85 7.10
CA SER A 89 -7.59 -12.31 6.96
C SER A 89 -6.43 -13.01 7.65
N LEU A 90 -5.41 -12.26 8.07
CA LEU A 90 -4.20 -12.77 8.70
C LEU A 90 -4.12 -12.49 10.20
N PHE A 91 -4.75 -11.40 10.68
CA PHE A 91 -4.55 -10.91 12.04
C PHE A 91 -5.87 -10.63 12.75
N TYR A 92 -5.89 -10.76 14.08
CA TYR A 92 -6.95 -10.19 14.90
C TYR A 92 -6.72 -8.69 15.07
N ILE A 93 -7.49 -7.88 14.34
CA ILE A 93 -7.34 -6.43 14.34
C ILE A 93 -8.22 -5.80 15.42
N HIS A 94 -7.63 -4.89 16.20
CA HIS A 94 -8.30 -4.15 17.26
C HIS A 94 -8.13 -2.65 17.03
N ILE A 95 -9.22 -1.89 17.10
CA ILE A 95 -9.22 -0.43 17.07
C ILE A 95 -10.01 0.04 18.32
N PRO A 96 -9.36 0.08 19.50
CA PRO A 96 -10.02 0.41 20.75
C PRO A 96 -10.30 1.92 20.87
N ALA A 97 -11.40 2.27 21.54
CA ALA A 97 -11.63 3.61 22.07
C ALA A 97 -10.90 3.81 23.41
N VAL A 98 -10.78 5.06 23.84
CA VAL A 98 -10.16 5.40 25.13
C VAL A 98 -10.96 4.76 26.27
N GLY A 99 -10.30 3.89 27.04
CA GLY A 99 -10.92 3.16 28.16
C GLY A 99 -11.34 1.72 27.84
N ASP A 100 -11.30 1.31 26.57
CA ASP A 100 -11.56 -0.07 26.19
C ASP A 100 -10.48 -1.03 26.71
N LYS A 101 -10.87 -2.27 26.99
CA LYS A 101 -9.98 -3.35 27.39
C LYS A 101 -9.93 -4.41 26.31
N ILE A 102 -8.73 -4.82 25.93
CA ILE A 102 -8.49 -5.90 24.97
C ILE A 102 -7.86 -7.08 25.70
N GLU A 103 -8.46 -8.26 25.55
CA GLU A 103 -7.84 -9.51 25.98
C GLU A 103 -6.99 -10.09 24.84
N LEU A 104 -5.70 -10.24 25.09
CA LEU A 104 -4.77 -10.83 24.13
C LEU A 104 -4.76 -12.36 24.26
N GLY A 105 -4.67 -13.07 23.14
CA GLY A 105 -4.67 -14.53 23.07
C GLY A 105 -6.04 -15.16 22.83
N VAL A 106 -7.14 -14.41 22.99
CA VAL A 106 -8.51 -14.83 22.69
C VAL A 106 -8.95 -14.21 21.35
N ALA A 107 -9.65 -14.98 20.52
CA ALA A 107 -10.21 -14.46 19.29
C ALA A 107 -11.37 -13.49 19.61
N PRO A 108 -11.43 -12.31 18.97
CA PRO A 108 -12.54 -11.37 19.15
C PRO A 108 -13.91 -12.01 18.89
N GLU A 109 -14.90 -11.72 19.74
CA GLU A 109 -16.27 -12.27 19.60
C GLU A 109 -16.95 -11.89 18.28
N GLN A 110 -16.56 -10.75 17.71
CA GLN A 110 -17.11 -10.23 16.45
C GLN A 110 -16.66 -11.02 15.22
N LEU A 111 -15.62 -11.87 15.35
CA LEU A 111 -15.15 -12.68 14.23
C LEU A 111 -15.94 -13.99 14.14
N SER A 112 -16.38 -14.30 12.93
CA SER A 112 -17.01 -15.59 12.65
C SER A 112 -16.01 -16.74 12.83
N ARG A 113 -16.53 -17.95 13.12
CA ARG A 113 -15.70 -19.17 13.21
C ARG A 113 -14.85 -19.41 11.95
N GLN A 114 -15.38 -19.05 10.77
CA GLN A 114 -14.65 -19.18 9.50
C GLN A 114 -13.46 -18.22 9.42
N GLN A 115 -13.63 -16.96 9.85
CA GLN A 115 -12.54 -15.98 9.90
C GLN A 115 -11.45 -16.40 10.88
N ILE A 116 -11.84 -16.89 12.06
CA ILE A 116 -10.90 -17.40 13.07
C ILE A 116 -10.10 -18.57 12.51
N ALA A 117 -10.75 -19.53 11.84
CA ALA A 117 -10.07 -20.66 11.22
C ALA A 117 -9.08 -20.22 10.13
N LYS A 118 -9.47 -19.25 9.28
CA LYS A 118 -8.59 -18.71 8.24
C LYS A 118 -7.32 -18.06 8.82
N ILE A 119 -7.46 -17.29 9.91
CA ILE A 119 -6.35 -16.64 10.60
C ILE A 119 -5.41 -17.66 11.27
N GLN A 120 -5.96 -18.76 11.80
CA GLN A 120 -5.20 -19.78 12.52
C GLN A 120 -4.57 -20.84 11.62
N GLN A 121 -5.07 -21.02 10.40
CA GLN A 121 -4.51 -21.99 9.46
C GLN A 121 -3.14 -21.54 8.95
N PRO A 122 -2.16 -22.45 8.84
CA PRO A 122 -0.89 -22.14 8.19
C PRO A 122 -1.15 -21.71 6.75
N GLN A 123 -0.63 -20.56 6.32
CA GLN A 123 -0.87 -20.05 4.95
C GLN A 123 0.03 -20.71 3.89
N GLU A 124 0.94 -21.58 4.31
CA GLU A 124 1.97 -22.19 3.45
C GLU A 124 1.82 -23.70 3.44
N PHE A 125 1.94 -24.32 2.26
CA PHE A 125 1.94 -25.77 2.08
C PHE A 125 2.95 -26.17 1.02
N ASP A 126 3.53 -27.36 1.21
CA ASP A 126 4.55 -27.86 0.30
C ASP A 126 3.91 -28.48 -0.94
N VAL A 127 4.42 -28.08 -2.11
CA VAL A 127 4.07 -28.65 -3.41
C VAL A 127 5.35 -29.07 -4.12
N MET A 128 5.28 -30.18 -4.85
CA MET A 128 6.41 -30.62 -5.67
C MET A 128 6.32 -29.96 -7.04
N VAL A 129 7.40 -29.30 -7.44
CA VAL A 129 7.56 -28.79 -8.81
C VAL A 129 8.31 -29.86 -9.60
N GLU A 130 7.64 -30.44 -10.58
CA GLU A 130 8.21 -31.44 -11.48
C GLU A 130 8.38 -30.80 -12.87
N THR A 131 9.56 -30.93 -13.47
CA THR A 131 9.79 -30.54 -14.86
C THR A 131 9.49 -31.72 -15.77
N PHE A 132 8.64 -31.53 -16.77
CA PHE A 132 8.33 -32.53 -17.77
C PHE A 132 8.56 -31.96 -19.16
N GLY A 133 9.61 -32.44 -19.84
CA GLY A 133 10.00 -31.92 -21.15
C GLY A 133 10.49 -30.47 -21.06
N THR A 134 9.82 -29.56 -21.75
CA THR A 134 10.10 -28.11 -21.73
C THR A 134 9.27 -27.34 -20.70
N ASP A 135 8.30 -28.00 -20.07
CA ASP A 135 7.31 -27.36 -19.21
C ASP A 135 7.53 -27.72 -17.74
N ALA A 136 7.22 -26.79 -16.85
CA ALA A 136 7.21 -27.02 -15.41
C ALA A 136 5.77 -27.19 -14.93
N TRP A 137 5.52 -28.25 -14.16
CA TRP A 137 4.22 -28.57 -13.58
C TRP A 137 4.28 -28.47 -12.06
N LEU A 138 3.28 -27.82 -11.46
CA LEU A 138 3.04 -27.83 -10.03
C LEU A 138 2.18 -29.04 -9.69
N ARG A 139 2.79 -30.08 -9.11
CA ARG A 139 2.06 -31.26 -8.67
C ARG A 139 1.59 -31.04 -7.24
N VAL A 140 0.28 -30.84 -7.12
CA VAL A 140 -0.40 -30.72 -5.83
C VAL A 140 -0.89 -32.11 -5.42
N PRO A 141 -0.48 -32.63 -4.24
CA PRO A 141 -0.93 -33.95 -3.78
C PRO A 141 -2.46 -34.03 -3.70
N GLU A 142 -3.04 -35.18 -4.07
CA GLU A 142 -4.49 -35.40 -4.03
C GLU A 142 -5.08 -35.16 -2.63
N GLU A 143 -4.34 -35.54 -1.58
CA GLU A 143 -4.74 -35.26 -0.20
C GLU A 143 -4.91 -33.76 0.09
N VAL A 144 -4.06 -32.90 -0.48
CA VAL A 144 -4.18 -31.44 -0.36
C VAL A 144 -5.40 -30.96 -1.13
N VAL A 145 -5.65 -31.49 -2.33
CA VAL A 145 -6.79 -31.10 -3.16
C VAL A 145 -8.12 -31.43 -2.48
N GLU A 146 -8.23 -32.61 -1.87
CA GLU A 146 -9.48 -33.10 -1.28
C GLU A 146 -9.73 -32.60 0.14
N LYS A 147 -8.70 -32.57 0.99
CA LYS A 147 -8.86 -32.36 2.43
C LYS A 147 -8.41 -30.98 2.89
N ASP A 148 -7.58 -30.27 2.11
CA ASP A 148 -7.04 -29.00 2.53
C ASP A 148 -7.96 -27.83 2.16
N PRO A 149 -8.57 -27.14 3.16
CA PRO A 149 -9.45 -26.00 2.89
C PRO A 149 -8.71 -24.81 2.26
N ARG A 150 -7.38 -24.74 2.39
CA ARG A 150 -6.54 -23.70 1.76
C ARG A 150 -6.55 -23.85 0.25
N TRP A 151 -6.49 -25.08 -0.24
CA TRP A 151 -6.58 -25.37 -1.67
C TRP A 151 -7.92 -24.94 -2.24
N GLN A 152 -9.03 -25.27 -1.58
CA GLN A 152 -10.37 -24.87 -2.02
C GLN A 152 -10.53 -23.35 -2.10
N THR A 153 -9.93 -22.62 -1.16
CA THR A 153 -9.93 -21.15 -1.16
C THR A 153 -9.07 -20.59 -2.29
N LEU A 154 -7.91 -21.19 -2.55
CA LEU A 154 -6.98 -20.79 -3.59
C LEU A 154 -7.53 -21.06 -5.01
N SER A 155 -8.21 -22.18 -5.20
CA SER A 155 -8.75 -22.59 -6.50
C SER A 155 -10.13 -22.01 -6.80
N ILE A 156 -10.72 -21.21 -5.90
CA ILE A 156 -12.13 -20.79 -6.01
C ILE A 156 -12.41 -19.96 -7.26
N SER A 157 -11.45 -19.16 -7.72
CA SER A 157 -11.59 -18.36 -8.94
C SER A 157 -11.30 -19.15 -10.21
N GLY A 158 -10.84 -20.40 -10.10
CA GLY A 158 -10.38 -21.23 -11.23
C GLY A 158 -9.08 -20.76 -11.86
N ILE A 159 -8.52 -19.62 -11.43
CA ILE A 159 -7.27 -19.05 -11.95
C ILE A 159 -6.36 -18.72 -10.77
N ILE A 160 -5.15 -19.27 -10.81
CA ILE A 160 -4.13 -19.05 -9.78
C ILE A 160 -2.99 -18.28 -10.40
N LYS A 161 -2.63 -17.16 -9.78
CA LYS A 161 -1.41 -16.42 -10.10
C LYS A 161 -0.24 -17.01 -9.34
N ALA A 162 0.84 -17.30 -10.04
CA ALA A 162 2.11 -17.72 -9.46
C ALA A 162 3.16 -16.61 -9.61
N ARG A 163 3.83 -16.26 -8.51
CA ARG A 163 4.91 -15.26 -8.51
C ARG A 163 6.07 -15.72 -7.63
N TRP A 164 7.29 -15.64 -8.15
CA TRP A 164 8.49 -15.84 -7.35
C TRP A 164 8.71 -14.68 -6.38
N ASP A 165 9.00 -15.00 -5.13
CA ASP A 165 9.40 -14.07 -4.09
C ASP A 165 10.64 -14.62 -3.37
N GLY A 166 11.81 -14.26 -3.90
CA GLY A 166 13.07 -14.91 -3.55
C GLY A 166 13.06 -16.38 -3.96
N VAL A 167 13.24 -17.27 -2.98
CA VAL A 167 13.23 -18.73 -3.17
C VAL A 167 11.85 -19.36 -3.07
N ASN A 168 10.83 -18.59 -2.66
CA ASN A 168 9.49 -19.09 -2.44
C ASN A 168 8.61 -18.80 -3.66
N LEU A 169 7.81 -19.79 -4.07
CA LEU A 169 6.75 -19.58 -5.05
C LEU A 169 5.46 -19.20 -4.34
N LYS A 170 5.00 -17.96 -4.50
CA LYS A 170 3.72 -17.50 -3.96
C LYS A 170 2.60 -17.77 -4.95
N LEU A 171 1.56 -18.46 -4.47
CA LEU A 171 0.33 -18.70 -5.20
C LEU A 171 -0.79 -17.84 -4.61
N ALA A 172 -1.56 -17.16 -5.46
CA ALA A 172 -2.70 -16.36 -5.05
C ALA A 172 -3.90 -16.58 -5.99
N PRO A 173 -5.14 -16.59 -5.47
CA PRO A 173 -6.32 -16.64 -6.32
C PRO A 173 -6.39 -15.35 -7.15
N MET A 174 -6.72 -15.48 -8.42
CA MET A 174 -6.85 -14.35 -9.35
C MET A 174 -8.22 -14.36 -9.99
N GLN A 175 -8.90 -13.22 -10.00
CA GLN A 175 -10.15 -13.05 -10.75
C GLN A 175 -9.84 -12.68 -12.20
N PRO A 176 -10.66 -13.09 -13.19
CA PRO A 176 -10.43 -12.74 -14.60
C PRO A 176 -10.28 -11.23 -14.84
N GLU A 177 -11.03 -10.40 -14.12
CA GLU A 177 -10.95 -8.94 -14.23
C GLU A 177 -9.59 -8.40 -13.77
N MET A 178 -8.91 -9.10 -12.85
CA MET A 178 -7.57 -8.72 -12.40
C MET A 178 -6.51 -8.99 -13.46
N ILE A 179 -6.73 -9.98 -14.34
CA ILE A 179 -5.79 -10.32 -15.43
C ILE A 179 -5.75 -9.18 -16.43
N ILE A 180 -6.92 -8.74 -16.90
CA ILE A 180 -7.06 -7.60 -17.80
C ILE A 180 -6.43 -6.35 -17.17
N GLN A 181 -6.67 -6.12 -15.88
CA GLN A 181 -6.09 -4.97 -15.18
C GLN A 181 -4.56 -5.02 -15.12
N GLU A 182 -3.96 -6.19 -14.92
CA GLU A 182 -2.51 -6.36 -14.92
C GLU A 182 -1.91 -6.22 -16.32
N GLU A 183 -2.56 -6.77 -17.34
CA GLU A 183 -2.16 -6.60 -18.74
C GLU A 183 -2.15 -5.13 -19.17
N GLU A 184 -3.15 -4.34 -18.76
CA GLU A 184 -3.20 -2.90 -19.04
C GLU A 184 -2.09 -2.12 -18.31
N ILE A 185 -1.80 -2.48 -17.06
CA ILE A 185 -0.69 -1.87 -16.30
C ILE A 185 0.65 -2.24 -16.96
N GLU A 186 0.84 -3.51 -17.33
CA GLU A 186 2.07 -3.98 -17.98
C GLU A 186 2.24 -3.37 -19.38
N ALA A 187 1.15 -3.23 -20.14
CA ALA A 187 1.13 -2.48 -21.38
C ALA A 187 1.54 -1.02 -21.16
N GLY A 188 1.06 -0.38 -20.08
CA GLY A 188 1.48 0.96 -19.69
C GLY A 188 2.96 1.05 -19.37
N LEU A 189 3.50 0.12 -18.58
CA LEU A 189 4.93 0.03 -18.25
C LEU A 189 5.80 -0.16 -19.51
N LYS A 190 5.33 -0.94 -20.49
CA LYS A 190 6.04 -1.19 -21.76
C LYS A 190 5.78 -0.13 -22.83
N SER A 191 4.80 0.75 -22.63
CA SER A 191 4.37 1.71 -23.66
C SER A 191 5.40 2.81 -23.95
N GLY A 192 6.31 3.08 -23.00
CA GLY A 192 7.26 4.19 -23.10
C GLY A 192 6.61 5.58 -23.04
N LYS A 193 5.33 5.68 -22.66
CA LYS A 193 4.58 6.93 -22.55
C LYS A 193 4.51 7.41 -21.10
N ASP A 194 4.41 8.73 -20.93
CA ASP A 194 4.13 9.39 -19.65
C ASP A 194 2.66 9.14 -19.23
N CYS A 195 2.40 7.91 -18.78
CA CYS A 195 1.08 7.43 -18.39
C CYS A 195 0.99 7.13 -16.90
N CYS A 196 -0.22 6.97 -16.39
CA CYS A 196 -0.47 6.68 -14.98
C CYS A 196 0.33 5.46 -14.49
N ALA A 197 0.49 4.39 -15.29
CA ALA A 197 1.21 3.19 -14.88
C ALA A 197 2.66 3.45 -14.42
N VAL A 198 3.34 4.44 -15.01
CA VAL A 198 4.72 4.84 -14.68
C VAL A 198 4.80 6.06 -13.75
N CYS A 199 3.65 6.58 -13.32
CA CYS A 199 3.55 7.74 -12.44
C CYS A 199 3.81 7.36 -10.98
N GLN A 200 4.52 8.21 -10.23
CA GLN A 200 4.79 7.99 -8.80
C GLN A 200 3.51 8.00 -7.95
N PHE A 201 2.48 8.74 -8.40
CA PHE A 201 1.20 8.87 -7.70
C PHE A 201 0.20 7.78 -8.06
N PHE A 202 0.58 6.81 -8.89
CA PHE A 202 -0.31 5.70 -9.27
C PHE A 202 -0.16 4.54 -8.28
N SER A 203 -1.25 4.28 -7.57
CA SER A 203 -1.35 3.29 -6.50
C SER A 203 -2.61 2.47 -6.69
N GLY A 204 -2.48 1.20 -7.06
CA GLY A 204 -3.62 0.28 -7.17
C GLY A 204 -4.75 0.77 -8.09
N ARG A 205 -4.42 1.47 -9.19
CA ARG A 205 -5.38 2.08 -10.13
C ARG A 205 -6.09 3.34 -9.63
N PHE A 206 -5.60 3.94 -8.56
CA PHE A 206 -6.02 5.24 -8.04
C PHE A 206 -4.90 6.28 -8.20
N CYS A 207 -5.30 7.54 -8.33
CA CYS A 207 -4.36 8.67 -8.30
C CYS A 207 -4.25 9.23 -6.88
N GLU A 208 -3.04 9.28 -6.35
CA GLU A 208 -2.72 9.84 -5.03
C GLU A 208 -2.12 11.25 -5.12
N SER A 209 -2.16 11.90 -6.30
CA SER A 209 -1.65 13.27 -6.48
C SER A 209 -2.69 14.28 -5.97
N PRO A 210 -2.39 15.08 -4.93
CA PRO A 210 -3.32 16.07 -4.39
C PRO A 210 -3.67 17.19 -5.39
N ASP A 211 -2.76 17.45 -6.33
CA ASP A 211 -2.92 18.48 -7.36
C ASP A 211 -3.69 17.95 -8.59
N SER A 212 -3.98 16.65 -8.64
CA SER A 212 -4.74 16.04 -9.73
C SER A 212 -6.25 16.22 -9.49
N PRO A 213 -7.04 16.58 -10.54
CA PRO A 213 -8.50 16.56 -10.45
C PRO A 213 -9.08 15.15 -10.22
N LEU A 214 -8.24 14.12 -10.33
CA LEU A 214 -8.58 12.72 -10.09
C LEU A 214 -8.03 12.17 -8.78
N PHE A 215 -7.63 13.03 -7.83
CA PHE A 215 -7.21 12.62 -6.48
C PHE A 215 -8.22 11.66 -5.84
N GLU A 216 -7.73 10.52 -5.34
CA GLU A 216 -8.50 9.40 -4.75
C GLU A 216 -9.56 8.78 -5.67
N ARG A 217 -9.48 9.03 -6.99
CA ARG A 217 -10.35 8.42 -8.00
C ARG A 217 -9.62 7.36 -8.79
N ARG A 218 -10.40 6.42 -9.32
CA ARG A 218 -9.89 5.37 -10.20
C ARG A 218 -9.47 5.99 -11.54
N VAL A 219 -8.25 5.67 -11.98
CA VAL A 219 -7.65 6.18 -13.22
C VAL A 219 -7.25 5.03 -14.14
N ASP A 220 -7.31 5.26 -15.43
CA ASP A 220 -6.82 4.30 -16.43
C ASP A 220 -5.28 4.25 -16.38
N PRO A 221 -4.64 3.06 -16.27
CA PRO A 221 -3.18 2.94 -16.28
C PRO A 221 -2.51 3.59 -17.50
N LEU A 222 -3.20 3.67 -18.64
CA LEU A 222 -2.72 4.28 -19.89
C LEU A 222 -3.05 5.77 -19.99
N ALA A 223 -3.77 6.36 -19.03
CA ALA A 223 -4.12 7.78 -19.06
C ALA A 223 -2.89 8.67 -18.91
N ILE A 224 -2.90 9.77 -19.65
CA ILE A 224 -1.90 10.85 -19.58
C ILE A 224 -2.46 11.96 -18.69
N CYS A 225 -1.61 12.56 -17.86
CA CYS A 225 -2.00 13.59 -16.90
C CYS A 225 -1.00 14.74 -16.91
N ASP A 226 -1.48 15.98 -16.85
CA ASP A 226 -0.62 17.17 -16.80
C ASP A 226 0.19 17.28 -15.49
N GLN A 227 -0.26 16.61 -14.43
CA GLN A 227 0.42 16.54 -13.12
C GLN A 227 1.28 15.27 -12.98
N PHE A 228 1.63 14.64 -14.10
CA PHE A 228 2.46 13.44 -14.12
C PHE A 228 3.85 13.70 -13.53
N GLN A 229 4.31 12.76 -12.71
CA GLN A 229 5.68 12.72 -12.21
C GLN A 229 6.18 11.28 -12.32
N SER A 230 7.26 11.08 -13.07
CA SER A 230 7.82 9.75 -13.34
C SER A 230 8.36 9.11 -12.05
N LYS A 231 8.12 7.80 -11.87
CA LYS A 231 8.83 7.00 -10.85
C LYS A 231 10.35 6.94 -11.09
N VAL A 232 10.78 7.19 -12.32
CA VAL A 232 12.16 7.03 -12.77
C VAL A 232 12.82 8.41 -12.88
N GLN A 233 13.16 8.97 -11.72
CA GLN A 233 14.18 10.03 -11.59
C GLN A 233 15.05 9.71 -10.36
N ASP A 234 15.77 8.59 -10.39
CA ASP A 234 16.97 8.38 -9.57
C ASP A 234 17.78 7.13 -10.01
N MET A 235 18.12 7.04 -11.31
CA MET A 235 19.00 5.98 -11.82
C MET A 235 19.94 6.48 -12.92
N SER A 236 20.32 7.77 -12.89
CA SER A 236 21.26 8.36 -13.86
C SER A 236 22.59 8.83 -13.24
N THR A 237 22.95 8.29 -12.07
CA THR A 237 24.26 8.51 -11.43
C THR A 237 24.86 7.21 -10.87
N LEU A 238 24.70 6.09 -11.59
CA LEU A 238 25.69 5.02 -11.50
C LEU A 238 26.62 5.15 -12.71
N ASP A 239 27.82 5.68 -12.44
CA ASP A 239 28.96 5.64 -13.35
C ASP A 239 29.15 4.20 -13.84
N THR A 240 28.85 3.97 -15.12
CA THR A 240 29.10 2.71 -15.83
C THR A 240 30.59 2.50 -16.18
N ASP A 241 31.50 3.33 -15.66
CA ASP A 241 32.93 3.29 -16.00
C ASP A 241 33.81 2.49 -15.00
N LEU A 242 33.22 1.77 -14.04
CA LEU A 242 33.99 1.05 -13.00
C LEU A 242 33.85 -0.49 -12.99
N LEU A 243 33.46 -1.12 -14.10
CA LEU A 243 33.33 -2.59 -14.21
C LEU A 243 34.06 -3.23 -15.41
N LEU A 244 35.09 -2.56 -15.95
CA LEU A 244 35.93 -3.11 -17.04
C LEU A 244 37.44 -2.96 -16.80
N ALA A 245 37.90 -3.10 -15.56
CA ALA A 245 39.31 -3.26 -15.29
C ALA A 245 39.52 -4.15 -14.06
N GLU A 246 39.55 -5.46 -14.28
CA GLU A 246 40.40 -6.42 -13.56
C GLU A 246 40.27 -7.79 -14.25
N GLU A 247 40.82 -7.87 -15.46
CA GLU A 247 41.50 -9.10 -15.87
C GLU A 247 42.75 -9.23 -15.00
N VAL A 248 42.81 -10.25 -14.16
CA VAL A 248 44.07 -10.71 -13.58
C VAL A 248 44.12 -12.23 -13.70
N ASP A 249 45.04 -12.67 -14.56
CA ASP A 249 45.58 -14.02 -14.66
C ASP A 249 45.94 -14.61 -13.29
N TYR A 250 45.48 -15.84 -13.01
CA TYR A 250 46.29 -17.05 -12.79
C TYR A 250 45.39 -18.22 -12.35
#